data_AF-A0A2I3GI73-F1
#
_entry.id   AF-A0A2I3GI73-F1
#
_cell.length_a   1.000
_cell.length_b   1.000
_cell.length_c   1.000
_cell.angle_alpha   90.00
_cell.angle_beta   90.00
_cell.angle_gamma   90.00
#
_symmetry.space_group_name_H-M   'P 1'
#
loop_
_entity.id
_entity.type
_entity.pdbx_description
1 polymer ?
#
loop_
_entity_poly.entity_id
_entity_poly.type
_entity_poly.pdbx_seq_one_letter_code
_entity_poly.pdbx_strand_id
1 'polypeptide(L)'
;MTGGAREKARISGSPATAQGPALGEALPHVVPTLRACLQPSRDPQMRLKLFSILSTVLLRAADTINSQGQFPSYLETMTKDILAPNLQWHAGRTAAAIRVAAVSCLWALTSSEVLSAKQIRDVQETLMPQVLTTLEEDSQMTRLISCRIINTFLKTSGGMMDAEKLIKIYPELLKRLDDVSNDVRMAAASTLVTWLQCVKGADGKSYYQSSVQYLYRELLVHLDDPVRAIQDAILEVLKEGSGLFPDLLVRETEAVIHKHRSATYCEQLLQHVQAVPATQ
;
A
#
# COMPACT_ATOMS: atom_id res chain seq x y z
N MET A 1 43.93 -1.94 3.38
CA MET A 1 44.11 -3.26 3.99
C MET A 1 43.08 -3.41 5.08
N THR A 2 42.29 -4.50 5.01
CA THR A 2 41.56 -5.20 6.09
C THR A 2 40.74 -4.34 7.07
N GLY A 3 39.40 -4.41 7.12
CA GLY A 3 38.58 -5.61 7.17
C GLY A 3 37.89 -5.66 8.54
N GLY A 4 36.56 -5.59 8.58
CA GLY A 4 35.76 -5.65 9.80
C GLY A 4 34.31 -5.96 9.43
N ALA A 5 33.99 -7.25 9.45
CA ALA A 5 32.82 -7.86 8.85
C ALA A 5 31.51 -7.53 9.59
N ARG A 6 30.45 -7.29 8.81
CA ARG A 6 29.06 -7.31 9.26
C ARG A 6 28.62 -8.74 9.54
N GLU A 7 28.21 -9.00 10.77
CA GLU A 7 27.64 -10.25 11.21
C GLU A 7 26.20 -10.39 10.69
N LYS A 8 26.03 -11.11 9.58
CA LYS A 8 24.72 -11.59 9.12
C LYS A 8 24.39 -12.84 9.94
N ALA A 9 23.45 -12.72 10.86
CA ALA A 9 22.84 -13.86 11.53
C ALA A 9 22.19 -14.77 10.48
N ARG A 10 22.79 -15.96 10.31
CA ARG A 10 22.40 -17.03 9.41
C ARG A 10 21.26 -17.82 10.06
N ILE A 11 20.01 -17.43 9.81
CA ILE A 11 18.87 -18.32 10.08
C ILE A 11 18.89 -19.39 8.98
N SER A 12 19.43 -20.54 9.32
CA SER A 12 19.46 -21.75 8.50
C SER A 12 18.29 -22.65 8.89
N GLY A 13 17.55 -23.14 7.89
CA GLY A 13 16.65 -24.28 8.05
C GLY A 13 15.14 -24.02 7.86
N SER A 14 14.73 -23.57 6.67
CA SER A 14 13.39 -23.88 6.14
C SER A 14 13.57 -24.73 4.88
N PRO A 15 12.80 -25.81 4.63
CA PRO A 15 12.93 -26.67 3.45
C PRO A 15 12.92 -25.92 2.11
N ALA A 16 12.36 -24.71 2.10
CA ALA A 16 12.32 -23.84 0.92
C ALA A 16 13.70 -23.35 0.44
N THR A 17 14.75 -23.35 1.30
CA THR A 17 16.05 -22.76 0.92
C THR A 17 16.88 -23.61 -0.04
N ALA A 18 16.67 -24.93 -0.09
CA ALA A 18 17.44 -25.83 -0.95
C ALA A 18 16.75 -26.16 -2.29
N GLN A 19 15.47 -25.76 -2.44
CA GLN A 19 14.63 -26.12 -3.60
C GLN A 19 14.29 -24.92 -4.50
N GLY A 20 14.83 -23.74 -4.21
CA GLY A 20 14.52 -22.50 -4.91
C GLY A 20 14.68 -22.56 -6.44
N PRO A 21 15.81 -23.06 -6.97
CA PRO A 21 16.01 -23.25 -8.42
C PRO A 21 15.01 -24.24 -9.05
N ALA A 22 14.74 -25.35 -8.36
CA ALA A 22 13.83 -26.39 -8.85
C ALA A 22 12.37 -25.88 -8.97
N LEU A 23 11.96 -24.95 -8.10
CA LEU A 23 10.61 -24.38 -8.19
C LEU A 23 10.44 -23.50 -9.44
N GLY A 24 11.47 -22.74 -9.81
CA GLY A 24 11.46 -21.93 -11.03
C GLY A 24 11.42 -22.77 -12.30
N GLU A 25 12.10 -23.92 -12.31
CA GLU A 25 12.06 -24.88 -13.42
C GLU A 25 10.68 -25.56 -13.53
N ALA A 26 10.01 -25.79 -12.40
CA ALA A 26 8.72 -26.47 -12.34
C ALA A 26 7.50 -25.54 -12.52
N LEU A 27 7.69 -24.25 -12.81
CA LEU A 27 6.61 -23.27 -13.01
C LEU A 27 5.45 -23.76 -13.90
N PRO A 28 5.68 -24.43 -15.06
CA PRO A 28 4.60 -24.95 -15.91
C PRO A 28 3.67 -25.95 -15.22
N HIS A 29 4.12 -26.61 -14.15
CA HIS A 29 3.33 -27.56 -13.38
C HIS A 29 2.81 -26.93 -12.08
N VAL A 30 3.63 -26.10 -11.43
CA VAL A 30 3.32 -25.46 -10.16
C VAL A 30 2.18 -24.46 -10.30
N VAL A 31 2.24 -23.57 -11.30
CA VAL A 31 1.23 -22.50 -11.44
C VAL A 31 -0.16 -23.07 -11.74
N PRO A 32 -0.35 -24.03 -12.68
CA PRO A 32 -1.65 -24.66 -12.88
C PRO A 32 -2.16 -25.41 -11.64
N THR A 33 -1.27 -26.05 -10.89
CA THR A 33 -1.64 -26.73 -9.63
C THR A 33 -2.12 -25.73 -8.60
N LEU A 34 -1.39 -24.64 -8.37
CA LEU A 34 -1.81 -23.55 -7.49
C LEU A 34 -3.15 -22.97 -7.94
N ARG A 35 -3.32 -22.70 -9.24
CA ARG A 35 -4.58 -22.25 -9.82
C ARG A 35 -5.73 -23.19 -9.47
N ALA A 36 -5.58 -24.50 -9.71
CA ALA A 36 -6.62 -25.48 -9.46
C ALA A 36 -6.97 -25.65 -7.97
N CYS A 37 -5.96 -25.58 -7.09
CA CYS A 37 -6.10 -25.79 -5.65
C CYS A 37 -6.57 -24.54 -4.90
N LEU A 38 -6.30 -23.34 -5.41
CA LEU A 38 -6.66 -22.07 -4.77
C LEU A 38 -8.02 -21.52 -5.23
N GLN A 39 -8.82 -22.27 -5.98
CA GLN A 39 -10.16 -21.82 -6.36
C GLN A 39 -11.11 -21.70 -5.16
N PRO A 40 -12.05 -20.74 -5.15
CA PRO A 40 -13.02 -20.55 -4.07
C PRO A 40 -13.85 -21.78 -3.68
N SER A 41 -14.06 -22.72 -4.60
CA SER A 41 -14.79 -23.97 -4.39
C SER A 41 -13.99 -25.07 -3.68
N ARG A 42 -12.69 -24.88 -3.46
CA ARG A 42 -11.81 -25.87 -2.80
C ARG A 42 -11.85 -25.73 -1.28
N ASP A 43 -11.43 -26.80 -0.61
CA ASP A 43 -11.35 -26.87 0.84
C ASP A 43 -10.60 -25.65 1.44
N PRO A 44 -11.23 -24.90 2.36
CA PRO A 44 -10.62 -23.70 2.93
C PRO A 44 -9.31 -23.94 3.69
N GLN A 45 -9.19 -25.07 4.39
CA GLN A 45 -7.98 -25.37 5.18
C GLN A 45 -6.78 -25.65 4.27
N MET A 46 -6.99 -26.40 3.20
CA MET A 46 -5.99 -26.60 2.15
C MET A 46 -5.58 -25.27 1.51
N ARG A 47 -6.54 -24.41 1.16
CA ARG A 47 -6.27 -23.09 0.57
C ARG A 47 -5.42 -22.21 1.48
N LEU A 48 -5.76 -22.14 2.77
CA LEU A 48 -4.99 -21.37 3.76
C LEU A 48 -3.54 -21.86 3.86
N LYS A 49 -3.32 -23.18 3.92
CA LYS A 49 -1.98 -23.77 3.94
C LYS A 49 -1.20 -23.42 2.67
N LEU A 50 -1.83 -23.53 1.50
CA LEU A 50 -1.18 -23.21 0.23
C LEU A 50 -0.85 -21.72 0.09
N PHE A 51 -1.74 -20.82 0.52
CA PHE A 51 -1.42 -19.38 0.55
C PHE A 51 -0.28 -19.05 1.51
N SER A 52 -0.21 -19.70 2.67
CA SER A 52 0.91 -19.51 3.61
C SER A 52 2.26 -19.92 2.99
N ILE A 53 2.30 -21.07 2.30
CA ILE A 53 3.49 -21.51 1.56
C ILE A 53 3.80 -20.54 0.42
N LEU A 54 2.80 -20.13 -0.36
CA LEU A 54 2.96 -19.22 -1.49
C LEU A 54 3.51 -17.86 -1.05
N SER A 55 3.01 -17.29 0.04
CA SER A 55 3.53 -16.03 0.60
C SER A 55 5.01 -16.16 0.96
N THR A 56 5.42 -17.28 1.57
CA THR A 56 6.83 -17.54 1.92
C THR A 56 7.73 -17.63 0.69
N VAL A 57 7.24 -18.28 -0.37
CA VAL A 57 7.93 -18.38 -1.66
C VAL A 57 8.05 -16.99 -2.31
N LEU A 58 6.96 -16.23 -2.37
CA LEU A 58 6.93 -14.90 -3.00
C LEU A 58 7.85 -13.89 -2.30
N LEU A 59 7.99 -13.95 -0.96
CA LEU A 59 8.93 -13.11 -0.21
C LEU A 59 10.38 -13.30 -0.65
N ARG A 60 10.70 -14.43 -1.27
CA ARG A 60 12.02 -14.76 -1.80
C ARG A 60 11.93 -15.11 -3.29
N ALA A 61 11.08 -14.40 -4.03
CA ALA A 61 10.76 -14.78 -5.40
C ALA A 61 12.01 -14.89 -6.29
N ALA A 62 12.99 -13.99 -6.12
CA ALA A 62 14.25 -14.03 -6.88
C ALA A 62 15.02 -15.35 -6.71
N ASP A 63 15.05 -15.90 -5.49
CA ASP A 63 15.75 -17.16 -5.18
C ASP A 63 14.88 -18.40 -5.45
N THR A 64 13.57 -18.23 -5.66
CA THR A 64 12.60 -19.33 -5.66
C THR A 64 11.77 -19.38 -6.95
N ILE A 65 10.53 -18.88 -6.92
CA ILE A 65 9.58 -19.00 -8.03
C ILE A 65 10.06 -18.27 -9.29
N ASN A 66 10.90 -17.24 -9.15
CA ASN A 66 11.52 -16.51 -10.26
C ASN A 66 13.02 -16.82 -10.43
N SER A 67 13.53 -17.92 -9.89
CA SER A 67 14.95 -18.29 -10.01
C SER A 67 15.44 -18.44 -11.45
N GLN A 68 14.53 -18.75 -12.38
CA GLN A 68 14.78 -18.86 -13.83
C GLN A 68 14.38 -17.59 -14.62
N GLY A 69 13.93 -16.53 -13.95
CA GLY A 69 13.45 -15.29 -14.59
C GLY A 69 12.12 -15.42 -15.35
N GLN A 70 11.45 -16.57 -15.28
CA GLN A 70 10.24 -16.87 -16.06
C GLN A 70 8.93 -16.55 -15.34
N PHE A 71 8.96 -16.28 -14.03
CA PHE A 71 7.74 -16.06 -13.24
C PHE A 71 6.83 -14.95 -13.79
N PRO A 72 7.35 -13.82 -14.31
CA PRO A 72 6.47 -12.77 -14.82
C PRO A 72 5.57 -13.18 -15.99
N SER A 73 5.91 -14.25 -16.72
CA SER A 73 5.03 -14.81 -17.76
C SER A 73 3.73 -15.43 -17.19
N TYR A 74 3.73 -15.76 -15.90
CA TYR A 74 2.59 -16.31 -15.17
C TYR A 74 1.84 -15.27 -14.33
N LEU A 75 2.25 -13.99 -14.39
CA LEU A 75 1.70 -12.94 -13.53
C LEU A 75 0.20 -12.77 -13.75
N GLU A 76 -0.29 -12.88 -14.99
CA GLU A 76 -1.72 -12.79 -15.30
C GLU A 76 -2.52 -13.90 -14.60
N THR A 77 -2.05 -15.14 -14.64
CA THR A 77 -2.69 -16.25 -13.91
C THR A 77 -2.62 -16.03 -12.41
N MET A 78 -1.48 -15.56 -11.89
CA MET A 78 -1.32 -15.27 -10.46
C MET A 78 -2.31 -14.19 -10.01
N THR A 79 -2.49 -13.11 -10.77
CA THR A 79 -3.37 -12.02 -10.39
C THR A 79 -4.84 -12.35 -10.62
N LYS A 80 -5.22 -12.76 -11.84
CA LYS A 80 -6.63 -12.93 -12.24
C LYS A 80 -7.24 -14.25 -11.78
N ASP A 81 -6.50 -15.35 -11.87
CA ASP A 81 -7.05 -16.69 -11.59
C ASP A 81 -6.81 -17.16 -10.15
N ILE A 82 -5.80 -16.61 -9.46
CA ILE A 82 -5.42 -17.03 -8.10
C ILE A 82 -5.77 -15.95 -7.07
N LEU A 83 -5.21 -14.75 -7.16
CA LEU A 83 -5.39 -13.73 -6.12
C LEU A 83 -6.77 -13.09 -6.16
N ALA A 84 -7.24 -12.63 -7.33
CA ALA A 84 -8.50 -11.90 -7.46
C ALA A 84 -9.72 -12.66 -6.87
N PRO A 85 -9.94 -13.96 -7.16
CA PRO A 85 -11.08 -14.70 -6.62
C PRO A 85 -11.01 -14.87 -5.10
N ASN A 86 -9.80 -14.85 -4.52
CA ASN A 86 -9.58 -15.03 -3.08
C ASN A 86 -9.54 -13.72 -2.30
N LEU A 87 -9.49 -12.57 -2.99
CA LEU A 87 -9.62 -11.24 -2.41
C LEU A 87 -11.07 -10.74 -2.37
N GLN A 88 -11.98 -11.42 -3.06
CA GLN A 88 -13.40 -11.05 -3.05
C GLN A 88 -14.00 -11.16 -1.65
N TRP A 89 -14.72 -10.11 -1.25
CA TRP A 89 -15.39 -10.06 0.04
C TRP A 89 -16.52 -11.09 0.11
N HIS A 90 -16.50 -11.85 1.20
CA HIS A 90 -17.52 -12.81 1.59
C HIS A 90 -17.61 -12.81 3.12
N ALA A 91 -18.82 -12.97 3.66
CA ALA A 91 -19.03 -13.01 5.10
C ALA A 91 -18.43 -14.28 5.74
N GLY A 92 -18.06 -14.15 7.02
CA GLY A 92 -17.60 -15.26 7.86
C GLY A 92 -16.09 -15.34 8.05
N ARG A 93 -15.69 -15.88 9.21
CA ARG A 93 -14.29 -15.92 9.68
C ARG A 93 -13.34 -16.65 8.72
N THR A 94 -13.80 -17.76 8.13
CA THR A 94 -12.99 -18.52 7.17
C THR A 94 -12.71 -17.71 5.91
N ALA A 95 -13.71 -17.01 5.37
CA ALA A 95 -13.53 -16.17 4.20
C ALA A 95 -12.60 -14.98 4.48
N ALA A 96 -12.73 -14.35 5.65
CA ALA A 96 -11.82 -13.30 6.10
C ALA A 96 -10.37 -13.81 6.19
N ALA A 97 -10.14 -14.97 6.82
CA ALA A 97 -8.81 -15.58 6.91
C ALA A 97 -8.18 -15.85 5.53
N ILE A 98 -8.97 -16.28 4.54
CA ILE A 98 -8.50 -16.47 3.17
C ILE A 98 -8.10 -15.15 2.54
N ARG A 99 -8.90 -14.09 2.70
CA ARG A 99 -8.53 -12.74 2.20
C ARG A 99 -7.25 -12.25 2.84
N VAL A 100 -7.06 -12.43 4.15
CA VAL A 100 -5.80 -12.09 4.83
C VAL A 100 -4.62 -12.82 4.20
N ALA A 101 -4.75 -14.13 3.94
CA ALA A 101 -3.70 -14.92 3.33
C ALA A 101 -3.41 -14.49 1.88
N ALA A 102 -4.44 -14.16 1.10
CA ALA A 102 -4.30 -13.66 -0.27
C ALA A 102 -3.65 -12.25 -0.31
N VAL A 103 -4.06 -11.32 0.56
CA VAL A 103 -3.43 -9.99 0.72
C VAL A 103 -1.95 -10.14 1.09
N SER A 104 -1.62 -11.08 1.97
CA SER A 104 -0.23 -11.36 2.36
C SER A 104 0.61 -11.87 1.18
N CYS A 105 0.01 -12.67 0.28
CA CYS A 105 0.66 -13.08 -0.96
C CYS A 105 0.86 -11.90 -1.92
N LEU A 106 -0.15 -11.03 -2.06
CA LEU A 106 -0.03 -9.84 -2.89
C LEU A 106 1.06 -8.89 -2.38
N TRP A 107 1.15 -8.68 -1.07
CA TRP A 107 2.23 -7.91 -0.46
C TRP A 107 3.61 -8.51 -0.72
N ALA A 108 3.74 -9.82 -0.52
CA ALA A 108 4.98 -10.54 -0.80
C ALA A 108 5.38 -10.39 -2.28
N LEU A 109 4.41 -10.51 -3.19
CA LEU A 109 4.62 -10.34 -4.62
C LEU A 109 5.10 -8.93 -4.97
N THR A 110 4.39 -7.89 -4.53
CA THR A 110 4.73 -6.50 -4.88
C THR A 110 6.01 -6.01 -4.19
N SER A 111 6.41 -6.63 -3.08
CA SER A 111 7.64 -6.31 -2.34
C SER A 111 8.86 -7.14 -2.76
N SER A 112 8.71 -8.07 -3.70
CA SER A 112 9.75 -9.05 -4.04
C SER A 112 10.86 -8.55 -4.96
N GLU A 113 10.74 -7.32 -5.48
CA GLU A 113 11.68 -6.69 -6.44
C GLU A 113 11.85 -7.44 -7.79
N VAL A 114 11.12 -8.54 -8.01
CA VAL A 114 11.19 -9.31 -9.27
C VAL A 114 10.30 -8.76 -10.38
N LEU A 115 9.34 -7.91 -10.02
CA LEU A 115 8.42 -7.30 -10.97
C LEU A 115 8.94 -5.93 -11.42
N SER A 116 8.89 -5.70 -12.73
CA SER A 116 9.10 -4.36 -13.31
C SER A 116 7.97 -3.40 -12.91
N ALA A 117 8.23 -2.10 -13.01
CA ALA A 117 7.22 -1.08 -12.76
C ALA A 117 5.95 -1.26 -13.62
N LYS A 118 6.11 -1.68 -14.88
CA LYS A 118 4.96 -1.99 -15.76
C LYS A 118 4.11 -3.13 -15.20
N GLN A 119 4.75 -4.22 -14.77
CA GLN A 119 4.05 -5.39 -14.21
C GLN A 119 3.32 -5.06 -12.90
N ILE A 120 3.90 -4.21 -12.04
CA ILE A 120 3.21 -3.74 -10.84
C ILE A 120 1.97 -2.91 -11.21
N ARG A 121 2.03 -2.09 -12.27
CA ARG A 121 0.84 -1.37 -12.77
C ARG A 121 -0.23 -2.31 -13.30
N ASP A 122 0.15 -3.35 -14.05
CA ASP A 122 -0.81 -4.35 -14.55
C ASP A 122 -1.52 -5.07 -13.37
N VAL A 123 -0.78 -5.38 -12.30
CA VAL A 123 -1.33 -5.93 -11.05
C VAL A 123 -2.27 -4.91 -10.38
N GLN A 124 -1.85 -3.64 -10.30
CA GLN A 124 -2.63 -2.56 -9.71
C GLN A 124 -3.97 -2.38 -10.43
N GLU A 125 -3.99 -2.31 -11.76
CA GLU A 125 -5.21 -2.18 -12.55
C GLU A 125 -6.19 -3.32 -12.29
N THR A 126 -5.66 -4.53 -12.07
CA THR A 126 -6.46 -5.73 -11.83
C THR A 126 -7.01 -5.81 -10.40
N LEU A 127 -6.21 -5.44 -9.39
CA LEU A 127 -6.48 -5.77 -7.99
C LEU A 127 -6.78 -4.56 -7.08
N MET A 128 -6.59 -3.32 -7.54
CA MET A 128 -6.85 -2.13 -6.71
C MET A 128 -8.26 -2.13 -6.06
N PRO A 129 -9.36 -2.43 -6.78
CA PRO A 129 -10.69 -2.43 -6.17
C PRO A 129 -10.81 -3.39 -4.98
N GLN A 130 -10.24 -4.60 -5.10
CA GLN A 130 -10.27 -5.61 -4.04
C GLN A 130 -9.29 -5.26 -2.91
N VAL A 131 -8.17 -4.59 -3.20
CA VAL A 131 -7.28 -4.10 -2.13
C VAL A 131 -7.95 -3.01 -1.32
N LEU A 132 -8.70 -2.09 -1.95
CA LEU A 132 -9.44 -1.06 -1.22
C LEU A 132 -10.45 -1.66 -0.24
N THR A 133 -11.17 -2.71 -0.62
CA THR A 133 -12.12 -3.36 0.31
C THR A 133 -11.43 -4.02 1.51
N THR A 134 -10.18 -4.44 1.37
CA THR A 134 -9.42 -5.05 2.48
C THR A 134 -8.96 -4.05 3.53
N LEU A 135 -9.08 -2.74 3.27
CA LEU A 135 -8.89 -1.72 4.29
C LEU A 135 -9.96 -1.81 5.38
N GLU A 136 -11.13 -2.38 5.11
CA GLU A 136 -12.25 -2.53 6.06
C GLU A 136 -12.22 -3.87 6.84
N GLU A 137 -11.11 -4.62 6.76
CA GLU A 137 -11.00 -5.89 7.49
C GLU A 137 -10.78 -5.70 8.99
N ASP A 138 -11.35 -6.58 9.81
CA ASP A 138 -11.19 -6.56 11.28
C ASP A 138 -9.70 -6.70 11.70
N SER A 139 -8.92 -7.43 10.90
CA SER A 139 -7.50 -7.66 11.13
C SER A 139 -6.67 -6.39 10.93
N GLN A 140 -6.10 -5.87 12.02
CA GLN A 140 -5.14 -4.75 11.99
C GLN A 140 -4.02 -4.98 10.97
N MET A 141 -3.42 -6.17 10.96
CA MET A 141 -2.32 -6.50 10.05
C MET A 141 -2.76 -6.41 8.59
N THR A 142 -3.99 -6.82 8.29
CA THR A 142 -4.53 -6.75 6.93
C THR A 142 -4.68 -5.30 6.50
N ARG A 143 -5.30 -4.46 7.32
CA ARG A 143 -5.45 -3.02 7.03
C ARG A 143 -4.10 -2.34 6.81
N LEU A 144 -3.13 -2.64 7.68
CA LEU A 144 -1.75 -2.13 7.58
C LEU A 144 -1.08 -2.54 6.26
N ILE A 145 -1.11 -3.83 5.92
CA ILE A 145 -0.53 -4.33 4.68
C ILE A 145 -1.24 -3.72 3.47
N SER A 146 -2.56 -3.58 3.51
CA SER A 146 -3.33 -2.98 2.42
C SER A 146 -2.94 -1.53 2.16
N CYS A 147 -2.74 -0.70 3.20
CA CYS A 147 -2.18 0.65 3.05
C CYS A 147 -0.82 0.63 2.32
N ARG A 148 0.05 -0.34 2.65
CA ARG A 148 1.39 -0.46 2.03
C ARG A 148 1.35 -0.96 0.59
N ILE A 149 0.43 -1.88 0.26
CA ILE A 149 0.20 -2.32 -1.11
C ILE A 149 -0.26 -1.12 -1.96
N ILE A 150 -1.26 -0.36 -1.47
CA ILE A 150 -1.75 0.84 -2.15
C ILE A 150 -0.61 1.86 -2.34
N ASN A 151 0.25 2.06 -1.34
CA ASN A 151 1.41 2.94 -1.48
C ASN A 151 2.37 2.48 -2.61
N THR A 152 2.65 1.18 -2.65
CA THR A 152 3.53 0.58 -3.68
C THR A 152 2.93 0.77 -5.08
N PHE A 153 1.62 0.54 -5.19
CA PHE A 153 0.84 0.80 -6.39
C PHE A 153 0.97 2.27 -6.84
N LEU A 154 0.67 3.23 -5.98
CA LEU A 154 0.73 4.66 -6.30
C LEU A 154 2.14 5.11 -6.72
N LYS A 155 3.19 4.69 -5.99
CA LYS A 155 4.59 5.00 -6.32
C LYS A 155 4.98 4.53 -7.72
N THR A 156 4.35 3.47 -8.20
CA THR A 156 4.69 2.83 -9.47
C THR A 156 3.85 3.32 -10.65
N SER A 157 2.75 4.04 -10.37
CA SER A 157 1.84 4.58 -11.39
C SER A 157 2.45 5.73 -12.20
N GLY A 158 3.49 6.41 -11.72
CA GLY A 158 4.28 7.38 -12.50
C GLY A 158 3.48 8.52 -13.14
N GLY A 159 2.40 8.99 -12.50
CA GLY A 159 1.51 10.03 -13.04
C GLY A 159 0.51 9.54 -14.10
N MET A 160 0.53 8.26 -14.47
CA MET A 160 -0.34 7.67 -15.50
C MET A 160 -1.73 7.27 -14.97
N MET A 161 -2.06 7.60 -13.71
CA MET A 161 -3.33 7.18 -13.12
C MET A 161 -4.43 8.19 -13.43
N ASP A 162 -5.55 7.67 -13.91
CA ASP A 162 -6.75 8.45 -14.18
C ASP A 162 -7.27 9.19 -12.92
N ALA A 163 -7.79 10.39 -13.13
CA ALA A 163 -8.23 11.27 -12.06
C ALA A 163 -9.40 10.69 -11.25
N GLU A 164 -10.32 9.99 -11.90
CA GLU A 164 -11.44 9.33 -11.23
C GLU A 164 -10.95 8.24 -10.29
N LYS A 165 -9.91 7.49 -10.69
CA LYS A 165 -9.28 6.47 -9.84
C LYS A 165 -8.61 7.11 -8.61
N LEU A 166 -7.84 8.18 -8.80
CA LEU A 166 -7.20 8.91 -7.69
C LEU A 166 -8.24 9.43 -6.68
N ILE A 167 -9.32 10.04 -7.16
CA ILE A 167 -10.38 10.60 -6.30
C ILE A 167 -11.09 9.52 -5.48
N LYS A 168 -11.17 8.28 -5.97
CA LYS A 168 -11.74 7.16 -5.21
C LYS A 168 -10.80 6.58 -4.15
N ILE A 169 -9.50 6.80 -4.24
CA ILE A 169 -8.51 6.18 -3.33
C ILE A 169 -8.35 6.97 -2.03
N TYR A 170 -8.18 8.29 -2.11
CA TYR A 170 -7.86 9.10 -0.92
C TYR A 170 -8.90 9.04 0.20
N PRO A 171 -10.24 8.95 -0.06
CA PRO A 171 -11.22 8.89 1.03
C PRO A 171 -11.08 7.60 1.83
N GLU A 172 -10.74 6.48 1.17
CA GLU A 172 -10.54 5.19 1.84
C GLU A 172 -9.28 5.19 2.71
N LEU A 173 -8.22 5.90 2.30
CA LEU A 173 -7.02 6.11 3.12
C LEU A 173 -7.30 7.08 4.28
N LEU A 174 -8.07 8.13 4.04
CA LEU A 174 -8.42 9.13 5.05
C LEU A 174 -9.17 8.50 6.23
N LYS A 175 -10.14 7.60 5.96
CA LYS A 175 -10.83 6.81 7.00
C LYS A 175 -9.89 5.97 7.87
N ARG A 176 -8.65 5.71 7.45
CA ARG A 176 -7.66 4.96 8.24
C ARG A 176 -6.86 5.82 9.20
N LEU A 177 -7.02 7.15 9.16
CA LEU A 177 -6.49 8.04 10.20
C LEU A 177 -7.29 7.94 11.51
N ASP A 178 -8.51 7.41 11.48
CA ASP A 178 -9.33 7.05 12.65
C ASP A 178 -9.12 5.62 13.14
N ASP A 179 -8.15 4.88 12.60
CA ASP A 179 -7.88 3.51 13.02
C ASP A 179 -7.41 3.44 14.47
N VAL A 180 -7.82 2.39 15.19
CA VAL A 180 -7.35 2.14 16.57
C VAL A 180 -5.84 1.88 16.65
N SER A 181 -5.22 1.44 15.56
CA SER A 181 -3.80 1.11 15.48
C SER A 181 -3.00 2.25 14.86
N ASN A 182 -2.10 2.86 15.65
CA ASN A 182 -1.18 3.88 15.15
C ASN A 182 -0.34 3.43 13.95
N ASP A 183 0.05 2.15 13.84
CA ASP A 183 0.77 1.66 12.66
C ASP A 183 -0.04 1.79 11.37
N VAL A 184 -1.35 1.55 11.44
CA VAL A 184 -2.26 1.69 10.29
C VAL A 184 -2.43 3.16 9.95
N ARG A 185 -2.63 4.02 10.97
CA ARG A 185 -2.72 5.48 10.81
C ARG A 185 -1.47 6.05 10.14
N MET A 186 -0.29 5.65 10.60
CA MET A 186 1.01 6.05 10.04
C MET A 186 1.17 5.58 8.60
N ALA A 187 0.79 4.33 8.30
CA ALA A 187 0.83 3.81 6.94
C ALA A 187 -0.12 4.57 6.01
N ALA A 188 -1.34 4.88 6.47
CA ALA A 188 -2.31 5.67 5.72
C ALA A 188 -1.81 7.09 5.45
N ALA A 189 -1.25 7.78 6.46
CA ALA A 189 -0.63 9.09 6.30
C ALA A 189 0.49 9.05 5.26
N SER A 190 1.41 8.08 5.35
CA SER A 190 2.47 7.91 4.34
C SER A 190 1.92 7.67 2.94
N THR A 191 0.84 6.90 2.80
CA THR A 191 0.19 6.67 1.51
C THR A 191 -0.49 7.93 0.98
N LEU A 192 -1.06 8.78 1.84
CA LEU A 192 -1.64 10.08 1.45
C LEU A 192 -0.57 11.05 0.93
N VAL A 193 0.66 11.05 1.47
CA VAL A 193 1.80 11.78 0.89
C VAL A 193 2.00 11.35 -0.56
N THR A 194 2.09 10.04 -0.82
CA THR A 194 2.28 9.52 -2.17
C THR A 194 1.09 9.83 -3.09
N TRP A 195 -0.14 9.81 -2.57
CA TRP A 195 -1.31 10.23 -3.32
C TRP A 195 -1.22 11.71 -3.74
N LEU A 196 -0.80 12.61 -2.85
CA LEU A 196 -0.58 14.03 -3.17
C LEU A 196 0.50 14.22 -4.25
N GLN A 197 1.57 13.42 -4.18
CA GLN A 197 2.62 13.40 -5.21
C GLN A 197 2.06 12.95 -6.57
N CYS A 198 1.19 11.95 -6.60
CA CYS A 198 0.49 11.54 -7.84
C CYS A 198 -0.37 12.67 -8.40
N VAL A 199 -1.14 13.37 -7.55
CA VAL A 199 -1.95 14.52 -7.97
C VAL A 199 -1.09 15.66 -8.51
N LYS A 200 0.06 15.92 -7.89
CA LYS A 200 1.01 16.97 -8.31
C LYS A 200 1.58 16.71 -9.70
N GLY A 201 1.80 15.44 -10.04
CA GLY A 201 2.26 15.00 -11.36
C GLY A 201 1.16 14.78 -12.39
N ALA A 202 -0.12 14.89 -12.02
CA ALA A 202 -1.24 14.73 -12.93
C ALA A 202 -1.56 16.04 -13.68
N ASP A 203 -2.04 15.91 -14.91
CA ASP A 203 -2.56 17.04 -15.68
C ASP A 203 -3.87 17.56 -15.07
N GLY A 204 -4.13 18.86 -15.21
CA GLY A 204 -5.41 19.45 -14.80
C GLY A 204 -5.61 19.52 -13.28
N LYS A 205 -4.60 20.02 -12.54
CA LYS A 205 -4.63 20.15 -11.06
C LYS A 205 -5.95 20.69 -10.50
N SER A 206 -6.57 21.67 -11.16
CA SER A 206 -7.84 22.28 -10.74
C SER A 206 -8.97 21.27 -10.54
N TYR A 207 -8.96 20.13 -11.24
CA TYR A 207 -9.92 19.04 -11.06
C TYR A 207 -9.90 18.45 -9.65
N TYR A 208 -8.74 18.49 -8.98
CA TYR A 208 -8.55 17.96 -7.63
C TYR A 208 -8.80 18.99 -6.53
N GLN A 209 -9.04 20.26 -6.85
CA GLN A 209 -9.07 21.34 -5.85
C GLN A 209 -10.06 21.06 -4.71
N SER A 210 -11.30 20.68 -5.02
CA SER A 210 -12.32 20.38 -4.01
C SER A 210 -11.94 19.16 -3.15
N SER A 211 -11.38 18.12 -3.77
CA SER A 211 -10.93 16.91 -3.08
C SER A 211 -9.75 17.18 -2.14
N VAL A 212 -8.78 17.98 -2.59
CA VAL A 212 -7.62 18.37 -1.79
C VAL A 212 -8.03 19.33 -0.67
N GLN A 213 -8.97 20.25 -0.92
CA GLN A 213 -9.54 21.11 0.12
C GLN A 213 -10.20 20.30 1.24
N TYR A 214 -11.02 19.32 0.85
CA TYR A 214 -11.66 18.43 1.80
C TYR A 214 -10.61 17.64 2.61
N LEU A 215 -9.61 17.07 1.93
CA LEU A 215 -8.49 16.39 2.58
C LEU A 215 -7.76 17.29 3.59
N TYR A 216 -7.49 18.56 3.26
CA TYR A 216 -6.84 19.48 4.21
C TYR A 216 -7.65 19.69 5.47
N ARG A 217 -8.97 19.88 5.35
CA ARG A 217 -9.84 20.08 6.52
C ARG A 217 -9.78 18.90 7.47
N GLU A 218 -9.88 17.69 6.93
CA GLU A 218 -9.84 16.46 7.73
C GLU A 218 -8.44 16.23 8.33
N LEU A 219 -7.37 16.43 7.56
CA LEU A 219 -6.00 16.34 8.06
C LEU A 219 -5.71 17.35 9.17
N LEU A 220 -6.24 18.58 9.10
CA LEU A 220 -6.05 19.58 10.14
C LEU A 220 -6.68 19.13 11.47
N VAL A 221 -7.79 18.38 11.45
CA VAL A 221 -8.33 17.76 12.67
C VAL A 221 -7.32 16.79 13.27
N HIS A 222 -6.70 15.93 12.46
CA HIS A 222 -5.66 14.99 12.90
C HIS A 222 -4.32 15.65 13.24
N LEU A 223 -4.07 16.90 12.82
CA LEU A 223 -2.88 17.65 13.23
C LEU A 223 -2.94 18.00 14.73
N ASP A 224 -4.14 18.00 15.33
CA ASP A 224 -4.34 18.12 16.77
C ASP A 224 -4.50 16.75 17.48
N ASP A 225 -3.94 15.66 16.93
CA ASP A 225 -4.00 14.33 17.56
C ASP A 225 -3.28 14.27 18.92
N PRO A 226 -3.73 13.49 19.93
CA PRO A 226 -3.01 13.30 21.18
C PRO A 226 -1.65 12.60 21.04
N VAL A 227 -1.43 11.83 19.97
CA VAL A 227 -0.20 11.09 19.72
C VAL A 227 0.73 11.93 18.84
N ARG A 228 1.85 12.37 19.41
CA ARG A 228 2.84 13.22 18.73
C ARG A 228 3.33 12.65 17.39
N ALA A 229 3.60 11.34 17.32
CA ALA A 229 4.05 10.69 16.09
C ALA A 229 3.02 10.82 14.95
N ILE A 230 1.73 10.83 15.29
CA ILE A 230 0.66 11.07 14.31
C ILE A 230 0.66 12.53 13.89
N GLN A 231 0.75 13.48 14.83
CA GLN A 231 0.86 14.91 14.49
C GLN A 231 2.03 15.19 13.54
N ASP A 232 3.20 14.60 13.82
CA ASP A 232 4.39 14.71 12.96
C ASP A 232 4.10 14.14 11.56
N ALA A 233 3.48 12.96 11.46
CA ALA A 233 3.13 12.38 10.17
C ALA A 233 2.13 13.22 9.38
N ILE A 234 1.09 13.74 10.04
CA ILE A 234 0.06 14.58 9.41
C ILE A 234 0.63 15.92 8.97
N LEU A 235 1.53 16.51 9.75
CA LEU A 235 2.27 17.71 9.36
C LEU A 235 3.02 17.46 8.04
N GLU A 236 3.69 16.32 7.89
CA GLU A 236 4.38 15.98 6.64
C GLU A 236 3.41 15.78 5.46
N VAL A 237 2.21 15.21 5.69
CA VAL A 237 1.16 15.15 4.64
C VAL A 237 0.74 16.55 4.20
N LEU A 238 0.49 17.45 5.14
CA LEU A 238 0.06 18.82 4.85
C LEU A 238 1.17 19.64 4.16
N LYS A 239 2.43 19.43 4.53
CA LYS A 239 3.60 20.03 3.84
C LYS A 239 3.75 19.53 2.41
N GLU A 240 3.56 18.24 2.15
CA GLU A 240 3.53 17.76 0.75
C GLU A 240 2.36 18.41 -0.02
N GLY A 241 1.21 18.52 0.64
CA GLY A 241 0.02 19.16 0.08
C GLY A 241 0.23 20.61 -0.31
N SER A 242 1.01 21.38 0.45
CA SER A 242 1.21 22.81 0.19
C SER A 242 1.75 23.12 -1.21
N GLY A 243 2.39 22.15 -1.88
CA GLY A 243 2.82 22.26 -3.27
C GLY A 243 1.70 22.23 -4.33
N LEU A 244 0.43 22.02 -3.93
CA LEU A 244 -0.74 21.99 -4.80
C LEU A 244 -1.57 23.27 -4.73
N PHE A 245 -2.13 23.56 -3.54
CA PHE A 245 -3.04 24.69 -3.31
C PHE A 245 -2.66 25.42 -2.01
N PRO A 246 -1.54 26.17 -2.00
CA PRO A 246 -1.00 26.78 -0.79
C PRO A 246 -1.96 27.78 -0.14
N ASP A 247 -2.57 28.67 -0.92
CA ASP A 247 -3.53 29.67 -0.41
C ASP A 247 -4.73 29.01 0.28
N LEU A 248 -5.17 27.88 -0.27
CA LEU A 248 -6.26 27.11 0.30
C LEU A 248 -5.85 26.50 1.63
N LEU A 249 -4.65 25.92 1.70
CA LEU A 249 -4.12 25.34 2.93
C LEU A 249 -3.94 26.40 4.03
N VAL A 250 -3.45 27.59 3.69
CA VAL A 250 -3.34 28.72 4.64
C VAL A 250 -4.71 29.08 5.19
N ARG A 251 -5.69 29.33 4.31
CA ARG A 251 -7.06 29.69 4.71
C ARG A 251 -7.69 28.65 5.63
N GLU A 252 -7.59 27.36 5.29
CA GLU A 252 -8.17 26.29 6.10
C GLU A 252 -7.44 26.16 7.45
N THR A 253 -6.12 26.36 7.49
CA THR A 253 -5.32 26.33 8.73
C THR A 253 -5.67 27.49 9.67
N GLU A 254 -5.75 28.72 9.15
CA GLU A 254 -6.14 29.92 9.94
C GLU A 254 -7.55 29.79 10.51
N ALA A 255 -8.46 29.12 9.80
CA ALA A 255 -9.84 28.90 10.24
C ALA A 255 -9.96 27.95 11.44
N VAL A 256 -8.92 27.15 11.76
CA VAL A 256 -8.98 26.12 12.81
C VAL A 256 -7.89 26.24 13.88
N ILE A 257 -6.81 27.02 13.65
CA ILE A 257 -5.69 27.15 14.59
C ILE A 257 -6.12 27.48 16.04
N HIS A 258 -7.13 28.34 16.21
CA HIS A 258 -7.67 28.73 17.51
C HIS A 258 -8.54 27.66 18.20
N LYS A 259 -8.88 26.59 17.48
CA LYS A 259 -9.66 25.44 17.98
C LYS A 259 -8.77 24.28 18.44
N HIS A 260 -7.49 24.28 18.06
CA HIS A 260 -6.55 23.23 18.45
C HIS A 260 -6.17 23.39 19.92
N ARG A 261 -5.83 22.26 20.57
CA ARG A 261 -5.27 22.27 21.93
C ARG A 261 -3.95 23.03 22.01
N SER A 262 -3.18 23.02 20.92
CA SER A 262 -1.98 23.84 20.74
C SER A 262 -1.87 24.35 19.31
N ALA A 263 -1.51 25.63 19.16
CA ALA A 263 -1.28 26.27 17.86
C ALA A 263 0.04 25.83 17.19
N THR A 264 0.97 25.21 17.91
CA THR A 264 2.36 25.00 17.48
C THR A 264 2.50 24.31 16.12
N TYR A 265 1.75 23.23 15.86
CA TYR A 265 1.84 22.52 14.58
C TYR A 265 1.21 23.31 13.42
N CYS A 266 0.14 24.06 13.67
CA CYS A 266 -0.44 24.97 12.67
C CYS A 266 0.51 26.12 12.34
N GLU A 267 1.18 26.70 13.34
CA GLU A 267 2.19 27.75 13.14
C GLU A 267 3.37 27.24 12.32
N GLN A 268 3.87 26.03 12.64
CA GLN A 268 4.92 25.38 11.85
C GLN A 268 4.48 25.14 10.40
N LEU A 269 3.23 24.73 10.19
CA LEU A 269 2.69 24.55 8.84
C LEU A 269 2.63 25.88 8.08
N LEU A 270 2.07 26.94 8.68
CA LEU A 270 2.00 28.26 8.06
C LEU A 270 3.39 28.82 7.72
N GLN A 271 4.35 28.68 8.63
CA GLN A 271 5.75 29.05 8.38
C GLN A 271 6.34 28.28 7.20
N HIS A 272 6.06 26.98 7.10
CA HIS A 272 6.50 26.18 5.96
C HIS A 272 5.89 26.68 4.65
N VAL A 273 4.58 26.93 4.59
CA VAL A 273 3.92 27.42 3.36
C VAL A 273 4.48 28.77 2.92
N GLN A 274 4.76 29.68 3.87
CA GLN A 274 5.37 30.98 3.58
C GLN A 274 6.82 30.90 3.08
N ALA A 275 7.57 29.88 3.52
CA ALA A 275 8.96 29.67 3.11
C ALA A 275 9.11 29.00 1.74
N VAL A 276 8.06 28.32 1.24
CA VAL A 276 8.07 27.71 -0.10
C VAL A 276 7.76 28.80 -1.13
N PRO A 277 8.67 29.11 -2.08
CA PRO A 277 8.39 30.06 -3.14
C PRO A 277 7.17 29.61 -3.94
N ALA A 278 6.30 30.55 -4.31
CA ALA A 278 5.17 30.26 -5.19
C ALA A 278 5.69 29.64 -6.50
N THR A 279 5.53 28.31 -6.65
CA THR A 279 5.76 27.64 -7.93
C THR A 279 4.70 28.13 -8.90
N GLN A 280 5.12 29.00 -9.82
CA GLN A 280 4.34 29.44 -10.98
C GLN A 280 3.96 28.26 -11.87
#